data_AF-A0A2H9N3Z8-F1
#
_entry.id   AF-A0A2H9N3Z8-F1
#
_cell.length_a   1.000
_cell.length_b   1.000
_cell.length_c   1.000
_cell.angle_alpha   90.00
_cell.angle_beta   90.00
_cell.angle_gamma   90.00
#
_symmetry.space_group_name_H-M   'P 1'
#
loop_
_entity.id
_entity.type
_entity.pdbx_description
1 polymer ?
#
loop_
_entity_poly.entity_id
_entity_poly.type
_entity_poly.pdbx_seq_one_letter_code
_entity_poly.pdbx_strand_id
1 'polypeptide(L)'
;MYKILKENNIAFCISDGTEYPYAEEITADFTYIRFHGHESLYASDYSNTDLKSYAEKIKKWDKKGISAFCYFNNDFGGFAVKNALHLKELI
;
A
#
# COMPACT_ATOMS: atom_id res chain seq x y z
N MET A 1 2.76 14.18 14.71
CA MET A 1 3.48 13.60 13.55
C MET A 1 2.83 13.97 12.22
N TYR A 2 1.64 13.46 11.88
CA TYR A 2 1.00 13.66 10.56
C TYR A 2 0.82 15.13 10.14
N LYS A 3 0.59 16.04 11.09
CA LYS A 3 0.48 17.48 10.81
C LYS A 3 1.74 18.05 10.13
N ILE A 4 2.92 17.73 10.66
CA ILE A 4 4.20 18.20 10.10
C ILE A 4 4.41 17.63 8.70
N LEU A 5 4.04 16.36 8.48
CA LEU A 5 4.10 15.74 7.15
C LEU A 5 3.17 16.45 6.15
N LYS A 6 1.92 16.71 6.55
CA LYS A 6 0.91 17.46 5.77
C LYS A 6 1.40 18.85 5.39
N GLU A 7 1.96 19.58 6.34
CA GLU A 7 2.46 20.95 6.14
C GLU A 7 3.66 21.01 5.18
N ASN A 8 4.41 19.92 5.03
CA ASN A 8 5.61 19.85 4.19
C ASN A 8 5.41 19.00 2.91
N ASN A 9 4.18 18.56 2.62
CA ASN A 9 3.86 17.66 1.49
C ASN A 9 4.74 16.40 1.46
N ILE A 10 4.99 15.79 2.63
CA ILE A 10 5.76 14.56 2.76
C ILE A 10 4.79 13.40 2.90
N ALA A 11 4.85 12.42 2.00
CA ALA A 11 3.98 11.25 2.07
C ALA A 11 4.37 10.34 3.24
N PHE A 12 3.40 10.04 4.10
CA PHE A 12 3.52 9.02 5.12
C PHE A 12 3.58 7.64 4.44
N CYS A 13 4.54 6.81 4.84
CA CYS A 13 4.66 5.45 4.35
C CYS A 13 3.59 4.57 5.01
N ILE A 14 2.55 4.22 4.27
CA ILE A 14 1.57 3.22 4.70
C ILE A 14 2.27 1.85 4.61
N SER A 15 2.64 1.31 5.76
CA SER A 15 3.31 0.01 5.85
C SER A 15 2.29 -1.06 6.22
N ASP A 16 2.09 -2.01 5.33
CA ASP A 16 1.18 -3.12 5.53
C ASP A 16 1.96 -4.38 5.94
N GLY A 17 2.05 -4.59 7.25
CA GLY A 17 2.77 -5.72 7.85
C GLY A 17 2.37 -5.92 9.32
N THR A 18 2.67 -7.08 9.87
CA THR A 18 2.21 -7.51 11.21
C THR A 18 2.97 -6.90 12.38
N GLU A 19 4.19 -6.42 12.17
CA GLU A 19 5.08 -5.98 13.26
C GLU A 19 4.93 -4.50 13.64
N TYR A 20 4.18 -3.71 12.89
CA TYR A 20 4.10 -2.26 13.09
C TYR A 20 2.65 -1.75 13.18
N PRO A 21 2.40 -0.64 13.91
CA PRO A 21 1.09 0.00 13.94
C PRO A 21 0.65 0.41 12.53
N TYR A 22 -0.54 -0.03 12.15
CA TYR A 22 -1.12 0.29 10.86
C TYR A 22 -1.81 1.66 10.89
N ALA A 23 -1.55 2.49 9.88
CA ALA A 23 -2.22 3.77 9.69
C ALA A 23 -2.31 4.13 8.20
N GLU A 24 -3.45 4.68 7.77
CA GLU A 24 -3.72 5.13 6.40
C GLU A 24 -3.91 6.65 6.34
N GLU A 25 -2.87 7.40 6.69
CA GLU A 25 -2.91 8.86 6.64
C GLU A 25 -2.35 9.39 5.33
N ILE A 26 -3.17 10.11 4.56
CA ILE A 26 -2.72 10.85 3.38
C ILE A 26 -2.15 12.19 3.84
N THR A 27 -0.85 12.37 3.64
CA THR A 27 -0.12 13.56 4.08
C THR A 27 0.56 14.33 2.95
N ALA A 28 0.37 13.92 1.70
CA ALA A 28 0.86 14.61 0.53
C ALA A 28 -0.17 14.53 -0.62
N ASP A 29 0.12 15.20 -1.73
CA ASP A 29 -0.59 15.07 -3.01
C ASP A 29 -0.39 13.70 -3.70
N PHE A 30 0.42 12.84 -3.09
CA PHE A 30 0.55 11.42 -3.41
C PHE A 30 0.57 10.58 -2.13
N THR A 31 0.39 9.27 -2.29
CA THR A 31 0.54 8.29 -1.21
C THR A 31 1.52 7.20 -1.59
N TYR A 32 2.15 6.60 -0.58
CA TYR A 32 3.18 5.59 -0.73
C TYR A 32 2.86 4.39 0.16
N ILE A 33 2.72 3.21 -0.44
CA ILE A 33 2.35 1.97 0.24
C ILE A 33 3.45 0.94 0.07
N ARG A 34 3.83 0.29 1.17
CA ARG A 34 4.71 -0.88 1.17
C ARG A 34 3.95 -2.09 1.69
N PHE A 35 3.92 -3.14 0.87
CA PHE A 35 3.24 -4.39 1.16
C PHE A 35 4.25 -5.43 1.65
N HIS A 36 4.24 -5.73 2.95
CA HIS A 36 5.16 -6.66 3.59
C HIS A 36 4.53 -8.02 3.89
N GLY A 37 3.20 -8.15 3.86
CA GLY A 37 2.48 -9.40 4.12
C GLY A 37 1.83 -9.49 5.51
N HIS A 38 0.63 -10.09 5.59
CA HIS A 38 -0.23 -10.15 6.78
C HIS A 38 -0.05 -11.37 7.70
N GLU A 39 0.48 -12.49 7.21
CA GLU A 39 0.60 -13.72 8.02
C GLU A 39 2.05 -14.00 8.40
N SER A 40 2.98 -13.71 7.48
CA SER A 40 4.41 -13.82 7.67
C SER A 40 5.07 -12.68 6.91
N LEU A 41 5.86 -11.89 7.62
CA LEU A 41 6.62 -10.81 6.99
C LEU A 41 7.45 -11.36 5.84
N TYR A 42 7.31 -10.69 4.71
CA TYR A 42 7.98 -10.94 3.44
C TYR A 42 7.58 -12.22 2.70
N ALA A 43 6.69 -13.04 3.28
CA ALA A 43 6.35 -14.36 2.74
C ALA A 43 4.85 -14.63 2.53
N SER A 44 3.98 -13.68 2.87
CA SER A 44 2.56 -13.82 2.59
C SER A 44 2.22 -13.52 1.13
N ASP A 45 1.46 -14.43 0.54
CA ASP A 45 0.73 -14.16 -0.69
C ASP A 45 -0.57 -13.41 -0.33
N TYR A 46 -0.81 -12.25 -0.95
CA TYR A 46 -2.02 -11.48 -0.70
C TYR A 46 -3.22 -12.17 -1.33
N SER A 47 -4.31 -12.28 -0.59
CA SER A 47 -5.53 -12.85 -1.13
C SER A 47 -6.15 -11.88 -2.16
N ASN A 48 -6.98 -12.42 -3.07
CA ASN A 48 -7.75 -11.60 -4.00
C ASN A 48 -8.64 -10.58 -3.28
N THR A 49 -9.17 -10.94 -2.10
CA THR A 49 -9.96 -10.03 -1.27
C THR A 49 -9.14 -8.86 -0.74
N ASP A 50 -7.90 -9.11 -0.32
CA ASP A 50 -7.00 -8.05 0.16
C ASP A 50 -6.64 -7.09 -0.99
N LEU A 51 -6.22 -7.64 -2.13
CA LEU A 51 -5.86 -6.84 -3.31
C LEU A 51 -7.03 -6.02 -3.83
N LYS A 52 -8.27 -6.56 -3.81
CA LYS A 52 -9.48 -5.80 -4.14
C LYS A 52 -9.73 -4.65 -3.18
N SER A 53 -9.56 -4.86 -1.87
CA SER A 53 -9.68 -3.79 -0.89
C SER A 53 -8.69 -2.65 -1.16
N TYR A 54 -7.43 -3.00 -1.47
CA TYR A 54 -6.42 -2.02 -1.85
C TYR A 54 -6.73 -1.31 -3.17
N ALA A 55 -7.19 -2.03 -4.20
CA ALA A 55 -7.59 -1.43 -5.47
C ALA A 55 -8.73 -0.42 -5.28
N GLU A 56 -9.72 -0.73 -4.44
CA GLU A 56 -10.80 0.22 -4.12
C GLU A 56 -10.30 1.49 -3.42
N LYS A 57 -9.36 1.37 -2.49
CA LYS A 57 -8.73 2.52 -1.82
C LYS A 57 -7.97 3.38 -2.82
N ILE A 58 -7.14 2.76 -3.67
CA ILE A 58 -6.37 3.43 -4.72
C ILE A 58 -7.30 4.20 -5.66
N LYS A 59 -8.39 3.58 -6.15
CA LYS A 59 -9.40 4.25 -6.99
C LYS A 59 -10.07 5.44 -6.29
N LYS A 60 -10.30 5.35 -4.98
CA LYS A 60 -10.88 6.46 -4.19
C LYS A 60 -9.89 7.62 -4.02
N TRP A 61 -8.59 7.33 -3.90
CA TRP A 61 -7.54 8.34 -3.84
C TRP A 61 -7.29 8.99 -5.21
N ASP A 62 -7.28 8.21 -6.28
CA ASP A 62 -7.13 8.70 -7.65
C ASP A 62 -8.25 9.68 -8.04
N LYS A 63 -9.51 9.37 -7.68
CA LYS A 63 -10.65 10.29 -7.83
C LYS A 63 -10.48 11.63 -7.09
N LYS A 64 -9.58 11.71 -6.12
CA LYS A 64 -9.23 12.93 -5.37
C LYS A 64 -7.94 13.57 -5.87
N GLY A 65 -7.36 13.08 -6.97
CA GLY A 65 -6.09 13.55 -7.53
C GLY A 65 -4.85 13.06 -6.79
N ILE A 66 -4.98 12.05 -5.92
CA ILE A 66 -3.86 11.51 -5.14
C ILE A 66 -3.31 10.27 -5.85
N SER A 67 -2.10 10.39 -6.41
CA SER A 67 -1.42 9.26 -7.03
C SER A 67 -0.92 8.27 -5.99
N ALA A 68 -1.12 6.97 -6.22
CA ALA A 68 -0.67 5.92 -5.31
C ALA A 68 0.57 5.20 -5.86
N PHE A 69 1.67 5.26 -5.12
CA PHE A 69 2.88 4.52 -5.40
C PHE A 69 2.93 3.24 -4.54
N CYS A 70 2.79 2.09 -5.19
CA CYS A 70 2.63 0.79 -4.54
C CYS A 70 3.88 -0.08 -4.76
N TYR A 71 4.51 -0.52 -3.68
CA TYR A 71 5.69 -1.39 -3.72
C TYR A 71 5.48 -2.66 -2.92
N PHE A 72 5.48 -3.80 -3.61
CA PHE A 72 5.43 -5.11 -2.98
C PHE A 72 6.83 -5.54 -2.56
N ASN A 73 6.95 -5.95 -1.30
CA ASN A 73 8.20 -6.39 -0.69
C ASN A 73 8.06 -7.79 -0.07
N ASN A 74 6.98 -8.51 -0.39
CA ASN A 74 6.70 -9.89 -0.01
C ASN A 74 7.33 -10.87 -1.02
N ASP A 75 8.65 -10.75 -1.20
CA ASP A 75 9.38 -11.42 -2.28
C ASP A 75 9.62 -12.91 -2.06
N PHE A 76 9.49 -13.41 -0.83
CA PHE A 76 9.70 -14.83 -0.56
C PHE A 76 8.67 -15.67 -1.34
N GLY A 77 9.14 -16.63 -2.14
CA GLY A 77 8.29 -17.41 -3.05
C GLY A 77 7.86 -16.69 -4.34
N GLY A 78 8.36 -15.49 -4.62
CA GLY A 78 8.03 -14.72 -5.83
C GLY A 78 6.66 -14.03 -5.80
N PHE A 79 6.04 -13.91 -4.62
CA PHE A 79 4.69 -13.36 -4.48
C PHE A 79 4.61 -11.86 -4.79
N ALA A 80 5.67 -11.09 -4.57
CA ALA A 80 5.67 -9.66 -4.85
C ALA A 80 5.31 -9.34 -6.30
N VAL A 81 5.93 -10.01 -7.27
CA VAL A 81 5.65 -9.80 -8.70
C VAL A 81 4.24 -10.24 -9.06
N LYS A 82 3.82 -11.43 -8.58
CA LYS A 82 2.47 -11.95 -8.78
C LYS A 82 1.41 -10.96 -8.27
N ASN A 83 1.59 -10.44 -7.07
CA ASN A 83 0.62 -9.57 -6.41
C ASN A 83 0.62 -8.15 -6.99
N ALA A 84 1.78 -7.64 -7.40
CA ALA A 84 1.88 -6.39 -8.13
C ALA A 84 1.12 -6.45 -9.47
N LEU A 85 1.30 -7.53 -10.24
CA LEU A 85 0.57 -7.73 -11.50
C LEU A 85 -0.92 -7.86 -11.27
N HIS A 86 -1.34 -8.65 -10.28
CA HIS A 86 -2.75 -8.81 -9.96
C HIS A 86 -3.39 -7.48 -9.51
N LEU A 87 -2.72 -6.72 -8.64
CA LEU A 87 -3.23 -5.40 -8.23
C LEU A 87 -3.37 -4.47 -9.44
N LYS A 88 -2.41 -4.51 -10.37
CA LYS A 88 -2.46 -3.72 -11.62
C LYS A 88 -3.66 -4.07 -12.49
N GLU A 89 -4.09 -5.33 -12.53
CA GLU A 89 -5.30 -5.75 -13.25
C GLU A 89 -6.59 -5.26 -12.60
N LEU A 90 -6.57 -5.02 -11.28
CA LEU A 90 -7.74 -4.58 -10.52
C LEU A 90 -7.96 -3.06 -10.54
N ILE A 91 -6.92 -2.26 -10.82
CA ILE A 91 -6.99 -0.78 -10.87
C ILE A 91 -7.42 -0.27 -12.25
#